data_AF-A0A3R7YJS4-F1
#
_entry.id   AF-A0A3R7YJS4-F1
#
_cell.length_a   1.000
_cell.length_b   1.000
_cell.length_c   1.000
_cell.angle_alpha   90.00
_cell.angle_beta   90.00
_cell.angle_gamma   90.00
#
_symmetry.space_group_name_H-M   'P 1'
#
loop_
_entity.id
_entity.type
_entity.pdbx_description
1 polymer ?
#
loop_
_entity_poly.entity_id
_entity_poly.type
_entity_poly.pdbx_seq_one_letter_code
_entity_poly.pdbx_strand_id
1 'polypeptide(L)'
;MDGLALAGRFPAFVERVLSAVAFAASGRSEEALAAAVQAIDECSSSYEKGRVLAALVEEKLRLSADGPVMLAAIELVAMAVGNLGVDFARCLDEKFMRTMTKILKMTTLKKSLSRDVKSKINKLLTGSQSCNPGVATDPQLHRLKRKVLYLLQLWHDSFVMQQEKLPAIFEAYRKLRAK
;
A
#
# COMPACT_ATOMS: atom_id res chain seq x y z
N MET A 1 -2.53 19.35 -6.85
CA MET A 1 -3.66 18.98 -5.96
C MET A 1 -3.38 17.62 -5.33
N ASP A 2 -3.36 17.53 -4.00
CA ASP A 2 -3.20 16.28 -3.24
C ASP A 2 -4.41 15.35 -3.51
N GLY A 3 -4.19 14.07 -3.79
CA GLY A 3 -5.27 13.12 -4.08
C GLY A 3 -6.25 12.97 -2.92
N LEU A 4 -5.80 13.16 -1.67
CA LEU A 4 -6.68 13.17 -0.50
C LEU A 4 -7.62 14.39 -0.46
N ALA A 5 -7.18 15.54 -0.96
CA ALA A 5 -8.04 16.72 -1.06
C ALA A 5 -9.20 16.51 -2.07
N LEU A 6 -9.00 15.63 -3.06
CA LEU A 6 -10.03 15.24 -4.02
C LEU A 6 -11.01 14.21 -3.46
N ALA A 7 -10.66 13.50 -2.39
CA ALA A 7 -11.48 12.42 -1.84
C ALA A 7 -12.89 12.91 -1.46
N GLY A 8 -13.01 14.13 -0.91
CA GLY A 8 -14.29 14.73 -0.55
C GLY A 8 -15.25 14.96 -1.72
N ARG A 9 -14.75 14.95 -2.96
CA ARG A 9 -15.59 15.07 -4.18
C ARG A 9 -16.20 13.74 -4.61
N PHE A 10 -15.71 12.61 -4.10
CA PHE A 10 -16.12 11.27 -4.54
C PHE A 10 -16.40 10.32 -3.36
N PRO A 11 -17.31 10.66 -2.42
CA PRO A 11 -17.51 9.88 -1.19
C PRO A 11 -17.86 8.41 -1.45
N ALA A 12 -18.75 8.12 -2.41
CA ALA A 12 -19.13 6.74 -2.76
C ALA A 12 -17.95 5.93 -3.33
N PHE A 13 -17.07 6.59 -4.10
CA PHE A 13 -15.87 5.96 -4.64
C PHE A 13 -14.86 5.65 -3.51
N VAL A 14 -14.67 6.59 -2.59
CA VAL A 14 -13.81 6.41 -1.41
C VAL A 14 -14.29 5.23 -0.58
N GLU A 15 -15.59 5.15 -0.29
CA GLU A 15 -16.18 4.03 0.46
C GLU A 15 -15.90 2.69 -0.24
N ARG A 16 -16.02 2.65 -1.57
CA ARG A 16 -15.76 1.43 -2.33
C ARG A 16 -14.30 0.99 -2.29
N VAL A 17 -13.36 1.93 -2.48
CA VAL A 17 -11.92 1.65 -2.35
C VAL A 17 -11.60 1.12 -0.95
N LEU A 18 -12.14 1.75 0.10
CA LEU A 18 -11.91 1.30 1.47
C LEU A 18 -12.54 -0.07 1.75
N SER A 19 -13.72 -0.33 1.18
CA SER A 19 -14.41 -1.62 1.29
C SER A 19 -13.63 -2.75 0.60
N ALA A 20 -13.11 -2.51 -0.61
CA ALA A 20 -12.27 -3.48 -1.31
C ALA A 20 -11.06 -3.91 -0.46
N VAL A 21 -10.39 -2.94 0.16
CA VAL A 21 -9.26 -3.21 1.07
C VAL A 21 -9.70 -3.95 2.32
N ALA A 22 -10.81 -3.56 2.94
CA ALA A 22 -11.32 -4.19 4.17
C ALA A 22 -11.79 -5.64 3.93
N PHE A 23 -12.49 -5.90 2.83
CA PHE A 23 -12.91 -7.25 2.44
C PHE A 23 -11.70 -8.15 2.17
N ALA A 24 -10.73 -7.67 1.39
CA ALA A 24 -9.51 -8.43 1.11
C ALA A 24 -8.73 -8.75 2.40
N ALA A 25 -8.58 -7.75 3.29
CA ALA A 25 -7.87 -7.94 4.56
C ALA A 25 -8.57 -8.92 5.51
N SER A 26 -9.89 -9.08 5.39
CA SER A 26 -10.70 -10.03 6.18
C SER A 26 -10.91 -11.39 5.49
N GLY A 27 -10.31 -11.62 4.32
CA GLY A 27 -10.41 -12.88 3.59
C GLY A 27 -11.70 -13.03 2.75
N ARG A 28 -12.53 -12.00 2.68
CA ARG A 28 -13.77 -11.94 1.89
C ARG A 28 -13.45 -11.69 0.41
N SER A 29 -12.93 -12.72 -0.24
CA SER A 29 -12.25 -12.59 -1.55
C SER A 29 -13.19 -12.19 -2.69
N GLU A 30 -14.43 -12.71 -2.71
CA GLU A 30 -15.41 -12.39 -3.75
C GLU A 30 -15.87 -10.94 -3.65
N GLU A 31 -16.20 -10.48 -2.44
CA GLU A 31 -16.64 -9.10 -2.20
C GLU A 31 -15.50 -8.11 -2.43
N ALA A 32 -14.28 -8.49 -2.05
CA ALA A 32 -13.09 -7.71 -2.35
C ALA A 32 -12.88 -7.54 -3.86
N LEU A 33 -12.99 -8.63 -4.63
CA LEU A 33 -12.83 -8.62 -6.07
C LEU A 33 -13.92 -7.76 -6.73
N ALA A 34 -15.19 -7.93 -6.34
CA ALA A 34 -16.30 -7.16 -6.87
C ALA A 34 -16.11 -5.65 -6.60
N ALA A 35 -15.75 -5.26 -5.38
CA ALA A 35 -15.49 -3.87 -5.03
C ALA A 35 -14.26 -3.30 -5.76
N ALA A 36 -13.20 -4.10 -5.92
CA ALA A 36 -12.00 -3.72 -6.64
C ALA A 36 -12.26 -3.46 -8.13
N VAL A 37 -12.96 -4.37 -8.81
CA VAL A 37 -13.31 -4.24 -10.23
C VAL A 37 -14.14 -2.96 -10.45
N GLN A 38 -15.18 -2.76 -9.65
CA GLN A 38 -16.00 -1.55 -9.74
C GLN A 38 -15.20 -0.25 -9.47
N ALA A 39 -14.21 -0.28 -8.58
CA ALA A 39 -13.35 0.89 -8.34
C ALA A 39 -12.40 1.12 -9.53
N ILE A 40 -11.87 0.05 -10.14
CA ILE A 40 -11.00 0.11 -11.31
C ILE A 40 -11.76 0.62 -12.53
N ASP A 41 -13.00 0.16 -12.75
CA ASP A 41 -13.87 0.65 -13.83
C ASP A 41 -14.14 2.16 -13.69
N GLU A 42 -14.39 2.64 -12.47
CA GLU A 42 -14.54 4.08 -12.23
C GLU A 42 -13.23 4.86 -12.44
N CYS A 43 -12.07 4.26 -12.20
CA CYS A 43 -10.78 4.87 -12.52
C CYS A 43 -10.55 4.95 -14.03
N SER A 44 -11.02 3.97 -14.81
CA SER A 44 -10.87 3.96 -16.28
C SER A 44 -11.52 5.17 -16.95
N SER A 45 -12.58 5.71 -16.34
CA SER A 45 -13.33 6.87 -16.83
C SER A 45 -12.96 8.19 -16.12
N SER A 46 -12.09 8.15 -15.11
CA SER A 46 -11.74 9.33 -14.32
C SER A 46 -10.33 9.26 -13.73
N TYR A 47 -9.44 10.06 -14.31
CA TYR A 47 -8.08 10.25 -13.78
C TYR A 47 -8.08 10.78 -12.34
N GLU A 48 -9.03 11.67 -11.97
CA GLU A 48 -9.14 12.17 -10.60
C GLU A 48 -9.43 11.04 -9.60
N LYS A 49 -10.31 10.09 -9.95
CA LYS A 49 -10.58 8.91 -9.11
C LYS A 49 -9.36 8.00 -9.02
N GLY A 50 -8.60 7.84 -10.11
CA GLY A 50 -7.30 7.15 -10.07
C GLY A 50 -6.33 7.75 -9.05
N ARG A 51 -6.24 9.09 -9.01
CA ARG A 51 -5.42 9.81 -8.03
C ARG A 51 -5.94 9.67 -6.60
N VAL A 52 -7.26 9.64 -6.40
CA VAL A 52 -7.87 9.38 -5.09
C VAL A 52 -7.54 7.97 -4.61
N LEU A 53 -7.67 6.95 -5.46
CA LEU A 53 -7.31 5.56 -5.12
C LEU A 53 -5.86 5.47 -4.68
N ALA A 54 -4.94 5.99 -5.50
CA ALA A 54 -3.51 5.99 -5.20
C ALA A 54 -3.21 6.69 -3.85
N ALA A 55 -3.86 7.82 -3.58
CA ALA A 55 -3.65 8.57 -2.34
C ALA A 55 -4.20 7.86 -1.09
N LEU A 56 -5.38 7.23 -1.19
CA LEU A 56 -5.95 6.42 -0.10
C LEU A 56 -5.05 5.23 0.23
N VAL A 57 -4.54 4.53 -0.79
CA VAL A 57 -3.61 3.41 -0.59
C VAL A 57 -2.28 3.89 -0.01
N GLU A 58 -1.72 5.00 -0.51
CA GLU A 58 -0.51 5.60 0.07
C GLU A 58 -0.69 5.89 1.57
N GLU A 59 -1.82 6.47 1.95
CA GLU A 59 -2.13 6.75 3.34
C GLU A 59 -2.20 5.47 4.19
N LYS A 60 -2.89 4.43 3.71
CA LYS A 60 -2.93 3.12 4.39
C LYS A 60 -1.53 2.52 4.54
N LEU A 61 -0.71 2.57 3.51
CA LEU A 61 0.67 2.08 3.55
C LEU A 61 1.56 2.89 4.50
N ARG A 62 1.28 4.17 4.70
CA ARG A 62 2.06 5.05 5.58
C ARG A 62 1.64 4.94 7.05
N LEU A 63 0.34 4.77 7.30
CA LEU A 63 -0.26 4.87 8.64
C LEU A 63 -0.65 3.53 9.28
N SER A 64 -0.91 2.49 8.48
CA SER A 64 -1.37 1.21 9.02
C SER A 64 -0.27 0.46 9.77
N ALA A 65 -0.68 -0.22 10.83
CA ALA A 65 0.08 -1.21 11.58
C ALA A 65 -0.29 -2.65 11.18
N ASP A 66 -1.35 -2.80 10.39
CA ASP A 66 -2.00 -4.06 10.06
C ASP A 66 -1.48 -4.57 8.71
N GLY A 67 -0.71 -5.66 8.76
CA GLY A 67 -0.08 -6.27 7.59
C GLY A 67 -1.08 -6.70 6.51
N PRO A 68 -2.15 -7.44 6.84
CA PRO A 68 -3.24 -7.77 5.92
C PRO A 68 -3.83 -6.55 5.21
N VAL A 69 -4.11 -5.47 5.95
CA VAL A 69 -4.62 -4.23 5.35
C VAL A 69 -3.62 -3.62 4.37
N MET A 70 -2.34 -3.56 4.73
CA MET A 70 -1.30 -3.03 3.85
C MET A 70 -1.11 -3.88 2.58
N LEU A 71 -1.17 -5.21 2.72
CA LEU A 71 -1.09 -6.14 1.61
C LEU A 71 -2.29 -6.00 0.66
N ALA A 72 -3.51 -5.98 1.21
CA ALA A 72 -4.73 -5.74 0.45
C ALA A 72 -4.69 -4.41 -0.32
N ALA A 73 -4.21 -3.34 0.34
CA ALA A 73 -4.11 -2.02 -0.27
C ALA A 73 -3.13 -1.99 -1.45
N ILE A 74 -1.94 -2.59 -1.32
CA ILE A 74 -0.99 -2.64 -2.43
C ILE A 74 -1.43 -3.61 -3.55
N GLU A 75 -2.17 -4.67 -3.21
CA GLU A 75 -2.77 -5.57 -4.19
C GLU A 75 -3.84 -4.88 -5.04
N LEU A 76 -4.68 -4.02 -4.43
CA LEU A 76 -5.64 -3.20 -5.19
C LEU A 76 -4.92 -2.28 -6.20
N VAL A 77 -3.80 -1.65 -5.82
CA VAL A 77 -2.99 -0.86 -6.76
C VAL A 77 -2.39 -1.73 -7.86
N ALA A 78 -1.89 -2.92 -7.52
CA ALA A 78 -1.37 -3.85 -8.52
C ALA A 78 -2.45 -4.27 -9.52
N MET A 79 -3.68 -4.51 -9.08
CA MET A 79 -4.81 -4.78 -9.96
C MET A 79 -5.14 -3.57 -10.84
N ALA A 80 -5.18 -2.36 -10.28
CA ALA A 80 -5.46 -1.15 -11.05
C ALA A 80 -4.40 -0.89 -12.14
N VAL A 81 -3.11 -1.03 -11.80
CA VAL A 81 -2.01 -0.94 -12.80
C VAL A 81 -2.10 -2.07 -13.82
N GLY A 82 -2.42 -3.29 -13.39
CA GLY A 82 -2.54 -4.43 -14.29
C GLY A 82 -3.67 -4.30 -15.32
N ASN A 83 -4.77 -3.63 -14.96
CA ASN A 83 -5.93 -3.46 -15.85
C ASN A 83 -5.87 -2.17 -16.67
N LEU A 84 -5.36 -1.08 -16.11
CA LEU A 84 -5.38 0.25 -16.73
C LEU A 84 -4.00 0.70 -17.25
N GLY A 85 -2.95 -0.09 -16.99
CA GLY A 85 -1.59 0.16 -17.48
C GLY A 85 -1.06 1.54 -17.10
N VAL A 86 -0.48 2.22 -18.09
CA VAL A 86 0.18 3.52 -17.93
C VAL A 86 -0.79 4.59 -17.40
N ASP A 87 -2.07 4.54 -17.78
CA ASP A 87 -3.04 5.58 -17.39
C ASP A 87 -3.26 5.63 -15.89
N PHE A 88 -3.33 4.48 -15.23
CA PHE A 88 -3.36 4.43 -13.77
C PHE A 88 -1.97 4.59 -13.16
N ALA A 89 -0.91 4.02 -13.75
CA ALA A 89 0.45 4.10 -13.21
C ALA A 89 0.93 5.55 -13.05
N ARG A 90 0.45 6.49 -13.88
CA ARG A 90 0.71 7.94 -13.76
C ARG A 90 0.18 8.56 -12.46
N CYS A 91 -0.80 7.92 -11.81
CA CYS A 91 -1.31 8.34 -10.50
C CYS A 91 -0.33 8.03 -9.36
N LEU A 92 0.65 7.12 -9.58
CA LEU A 92 1.61 6.70 -8.57
C LEU A 92 2.77 7.69 -8.48
N ASP A 93 2.52 8.81 -7.83
CA ASP A 93 3.44 9.93 -7.73
C ASP A 93 4.69 9.65 -6.88
N GLU A 94 5.57 10.65 -6.79
CA GLU A 94 6.81 10.56 -6.00
C GLU A 94 6.54 10.30 -4.50
N LYS A 95 5.41 10.80 -3.96
CA LYS A 95 5.02 10.55 -2.57
C LYS A 95 4.69 9.07 -2.38
N PHE A 96 3.88 8.49 -3.27
CA PHE A 96 3.57 7.06 -3.27
C PHE A 96 4.85 6.21 -3.36
N MET A 97 5.73 6.54 -4.31
CA MET A 97 6.99 5.80 -4.51
C MET A 97 7.96 5.90 -3.31
N ARG A 98 8.01 7.05 -2.64
CA ARG A 98 8.76 7.21 -1.38
C ARG A 98 8.18 6.33 -0.27
N THR A 99 6.87 6.22 -0.17
CA THR A 99 6.21 5.34 0.81
C THR A 99 6.52 3.86 0.53
N MET A 100 6.44 3.41 -0.71
CA MET A 100 6.90 2.06 -1.10
C MET A 100 8.37 1.81 -0.74
N THR A 101 9.26 2.74 -1.08
CA THR A 101 10.69 2.59 -0.78
C THR A 101 10.98 2.58 0.73
N LYS A 102 10.19 3.29 1.54
CA LYS A 102 10.29 3.24 3.01
C LYS A 102 9.90 1.87 3.56
N ILE A 103 8.88 1.22 3.01
CA ILE A 103 8.47 -0.14 3.42
C ILE A 103 9.62 -1.13 3.27
N LEU A 104 10.41 -1.04 2.19
CA LEU A 104 11.57 -1.90 1.98
C LEU A 104 12.65 -1.76 3.07
N LYS A 105 12.68 -0.64 3.79
CA LYS A 105 13.62 -0.37 4.89
C LYS A 105 13.04 -0.65 6.27
N MET A 106 11.74 -0.97 6.38
CA MET A 106 11.13 -1.30 7.65
C MET A 106 11.70 -2.61 8.21
N THR A 107 11.86 -2.63 9.53
CA THR A 107 12.25 -3.80 10.33
C THR A 107 11.09 -4.34 11.16
N THR A 108 10.09 -3.50 11.45
CA THR A 108 8.85 -3.86 12.15
C THR A 108 7.66 -3.11 11.55
N LEU A 109 6.46 -3.72 11.55
CA LEU A 109 5.22 -2.96 11.39
C LEU A 109 5.08 -2.06 12.62
N LYS A 110 4.81 -0.76 12.43
CA LYS A 110 4.62 0.18 13.54
C LYS A 110 3.54 -0.42 14.45
N LYS A 111 3.83 -0.64 15.73
CA LYS A 111 2.81 -1.16 16.65
C LYS A 111 1.74 -0.08 16.81
N SER A 112 0.47 -0.48 16.72
CA SER A 112 -0.64 0.35 17.18
C SER A 112 -0.33 0.82 18.61
N LEU A 113 -0.51 2.11 18.90
CA LEU A 113 -0.37 2.69 20.24
C LEU A 113 -1.17 1.89 21.30
N SER A 114 -2.31 1.31 20.92
CA SER A 114 -3.15 0.49 21.81
C SER A 114 -2.49 -0.83 22.24
N ARG A 115 -1.62 -1.40 21.41
CA ARG A 115 -0.92 -2.66 21.72
C ARG A 115 0.27 -2.43 22.66
N ASP A 116 0.92 -1.28 22.58
CA ASP A 116 1.98 -0.89 23.51
C ASP A 116 1.42 -0.58 24.92
N VAL A 117 0.22 0.00 25.02
CA VAL A 117 -0.47 0.18 26.31
C VAL A 117 -0.81 -1.18 26.93
N LYS A 118 -1.44 -2.09 26.17
CA LYS A 118 -1.74 -3.45 26.66
C LYS A 118 -0.48 -4.24 27.03
N SER A 119 0.59 -4.13 26.24
CA SER A 119 1.87 -4.80 26.52
C SER A 119 2.57 -4.23 27.76
N LYS A 120 2.48 -2.92 28.01
CA LYS A 120 3.01 -2.28 29.23
C LYS A 120 2.21 -2.70 30.47
N ILE A 121 0.89 -2.76 30.37
CA ILE A 121 0.02 -3.26 31.44
C ILE A 121 0.35 -4.72 31.77
N ASN A 122 0.43 -5.60 30.76
CA ASN A 122 0.81 -6.99 31.01
C ASN A 122 2.20 -7.11 31.62
N LYS A 123 3.20 -6.36 31.15
CA LYS A 123 4.55 -6.36 31.75
C LYS A 123 4.56 -5.87 33.21
N LEU A 124 3.72 -4.90 33.55
CA LEU A 124 3.55 -4.43 34.93
C LEU A 124 2.88 -5.48 35.82
N LEU A 125 1.98 -6.29 35.27
CA LEU A 125 1.22 -7.30 36.02
C LEU A 125 1.94 -8.65 36.16
N THR A 126 2.83 -9.02 35.23
CA THR A 126 3.37 -10.40 35.18
C THR A 126 4.86 -10.55 35.48
N GLY A 127 5.61 -9.50 35.84
CA GLY A 127 7.00 -9.65 36.29
C GLY A 127 7.90 -10.28 35.20
N SER A 128 8.58 -9.44 34.44
CA SER A 128 9.30 -9.81 33.21
C SER A 128 10.11 -11.12 33.21
N GLN A 129 10.06 -11.83 32.08
CA GLN A 129 11.26 -12.40 31.47
C GLN A 129 11.60 -11.65 30.19
N SER A 130 12.79 -11.07 30.16
CA SER A 130 13.40 -10.42 29.01
C SER A 130 14.04 -11.46 28.11
N CYS A 131 13.41 -11.75 26.97
CA CYS A 131 14.01 -12.56 25.91
C CYS A 131 14.86 -11.66 24.99
N ASN A 132 16.07 -12.12 24.67
CA ASN A 132 17.04 -11.45 23.78
C ASN A 132 16.42 -11.01 22.43
N PRO A 133 16.84 -9.86 21.86
CA PRO A 133 16.29 -9.31 20.62
C PRO A 133 16.92 -9.98 19.40
N GLY A 134 16.72 -11.29 19.24
CA GLY A 134 16.82 -11.90 17.91
C GLY A 134 15.68 -11.35 17.07
N VAL A 135 15.98 -10.68 15.95
CA VAL A 135 15.00 -9.93 15.14
C VAL A 135 13.96 -10.88 14.55
N ALA A 136 12.90 -11.17 15.31
CA ALA A 136 11.68 -11.79 14.82
C ALA A 136 11.01 -10.80 13.87
N THR A 137 11.48 -10.79 12.63
CA THR A 137 10.93 -9.91 11.60
C THR A 137 9.56 -10.47 11.24
N ASP A 138 8.53 -9.65 11.44
CA ASP A 138 7.12 -9.98 11.22
C ASP A 138 6.92 -10.67 9.84
N PRO A 139 6.39 -11.91 9.76
CA PRO A 139 6.14 -12.60 8.50
C PRO A 139 5.28 -11.79 7.52
N GLN A 140 4.36 -10.98 8.03
CA GLN A 140 3.52 -10.10 7.23
C GLN A 140 4.33 -8.94 6.64
N LEU A 141 5.27 -8.37 7.41
CA LEU A 141 6.20 -7.37 6.90
C LEU A 141 7.09 -7.95 5.80
N HIS A 142 7.59 -9.17 5.98
CA HIS A 142 8.36 -9.86 4.93
C HIS A 142 7.56 -10.06 3.66
N ARG A 143 6.32 -10.53 3.77
CA ARG A 143 5.41 -10.68 2.64
C ARG A 143 5.16 -9.35 1.93
N LEU A 144 4.93 -8.28 2.70
CA LEU A 144 4.73 -6.93 2.17
C LEU A 144 5.99 -6.41 1.44
N LYS A 145 7.18 -6.55 2.04
CA LYS A 145 8.44 -6.14 1.43
C LYS A 145 8.70 -6.86 0.11
N ARG A 146 8.46 -8.19 0.06
CA ARG A 146 8.56 -8.98 -1.18
C ARG A 146 7.59 -8.47 -2.24
N LYS A 147 6.33 -8.21 -1.88
CA LYS A 147 5.32 -7.69 -2.81
C LYS A 147 5.72 -6.32 -3.36
N VAL A 148 6.16 -5.41 -2.50
CA VAL A 148 6.59 -4.05 -2.89
C VAL A 148 7.81 -4.11 -3.82
N LEU A 149 8.81 -4.93 -3.50
CA LEU A 149 10.00 -5.09 -4.34
C LEU A 149 9.63 -5.68 -5.71
N TYR A 150 8.81 -6.72 -5.72
CA TYR A 150 8.30 -7.36 -6.93
C TYR A 150 7.57 -6.35 -7.82
N LEU A 151 6.68 -5.53 -7.25
CA LEU A 151 5.92 -4.55 -8.04
C LEU A 151 6.81 -3.45 -8.62
N LEU A 152 7.83 -2.98 -7.89
CA LEU A 152 8.77 -1.99 -8.44
C LEU A 152 9.56 -2.55 -9.62
N GLN A 153 10.02 -3.80 -9.53
CA GLN A 153 10.69 -4.50 -10.63
C GLN A 153 9.74 -4.68 -11.81
N LEU A 154 8.56 -5.25 -11.55
CA LEU A 154 7.55 -5.52 -12.57
C LEU A 154 7.15 -4.24 -13.31
N TRP A 155 6.84 -3.15 -12.60
CA TRP A 155 6.42 -1.90 -13.24
C TRP A 155 7.56 -1.20 -13.97
N HIS A 156 8.79 -1.25 -13.47
CA HIS A 156 9.95 -0.77 -14.21
C HIS A 156 10.08 -1.50 -15.55
N ASP A 157 10.06 -2.84 -15.51
CA ASP A 157 10.27 -3.66 -16.71
C ASP A 157 9.09 -3.56 -17.69
N SER A 158 7.85 -3.56 -17.16
CA SER A 158 6.63 -3.49 -17.98
C SER A 158 6.49 -2.15 -18.71
N PHE A 159 7.01 -1.06 -18.14
CA PHE A 159 6.83 0.28 -18.68
C PHE A 159 8.12 0.91 -19.22
N VAL A 160 9.15 0.11 -19.53
CA VAL A 160 10.46 0.63 -19.99
C VAL A 160 10.33 1.55 -21.21
N MET A 161 9.41 1.24 -22.12
CA MET A 161 9.14 2.04 -23.32
C MET A 161 8.32 3.31 -23.04
N GLN A 162 7.77 3.47 -21.83
CA GLN A 162 6.99 4.64 -21.41
C GLN A 162 7.62 5.36 -20.21
N GLN A 163 8.94 5.22 -20.00
CA GLN A 163 9.67 5.81 -18.87
C GLN A 163 9.39 7.32 -18.71
N GLU A 164 9.32 8.07 -19.80
CA GLU A 164 9.07 9.51 -19.78
C GLU A 164 7.72 9.87 -19.15
N LYS A 165 6.73 8.97 -19.24
CA LYS A 165 5.40 9.15 -18.64
C LYS A 165 5.37 8.80 -17.16
N LEU A 166 6.36 8.06 -16.66
CA LEU A 166 6.37 7.46 -15.32
C LEU A 166 7.66 7.79 -14.53
N PRO A 167 8.11 9.05 -14.49
CA PRO A 167 9.42 9.40 -13.92
C PRO A 167 9.58 8.94 -12.46
N ALA A 168 8.50 8.99 -11.66
CA ALA A 168 8.53 8.58 -10.26
C ALA A 168 8.87 7.10 -10.06
N ILE A 169 8.30 6.20 -10.87
CA ILE A 169 8.55 4.75 -10.80
C ILE A 169 10.01 4.46 -11.14
N PHE A 170 10.49 5.00 -12.26
CA PHE A 170 11.85 4.77 -12.74
C PHE A 170 12.91 5.38 -11.83
N GLU A 171 12.67 6.56 -11.29
CA GLU A 171 13.58 7.19 -10.34
C GLU A 171 13.66 6.38 -9.03
N ALA A 172 12.52 5.91 -8.52
CA ALA A 172 12.50 5.08 -7.32
C ALA A 172 13.26 3.77 -7.51
N TYR A 173 13.06 3.09 -8.65
CA TYR A 173 13.77 1.86 -8.97
C TYR A 173 15.28 2.09 -9.15
N ARG A 174 15.68 3.16 -9.85
CA ARG A 174 17.10 3.53 -10.02
C ARG A 174 17.78 3.77 -8.67
N LYS A 175 17.14 4.51 -7.77
CA LYS A 175 17.62 4.76 -6.40
C LYS A 175 17.71 3.49 -5.56
N LEU A 176 16.86 2.50 -5.83
CA LEU A 176 16.91 1.20 -5.17
C LEU A 176 18.09 0.35 -5.65
N ARG A 177 18.40 0.40 -6.96
CA ARG A 177 19.52 -0.35 -7.59
C ARG A 177 20.89 0.24 -7.31
N ALA A 178 20.98 1.53 -6.98
CA ALA A 178 22.23 2.22 -6.66
C ALA A 178 22.74 1.95 -5.23
N LYS A 179 22.12 1.02 -4.49
CA LYS A 179 22.42 0.65 -3.12
C LYS A 179 22.74 -0.84 -3.03
#